data_AF-A0A7L3M1R7-F1
#
_entry.id   AF-A0A7L3M1R7-F1
#
_cell.length_a   1.000
_cell.length_b   1.000
_cell.length_c   1.000
_cell.angle_alpha   90.00
_cell.angle_beta   90.00
_cell.angle_gamma   90.00
#
_symmetry.space_group_name_H-M   'P 1'
#
loop_
_entity.id
_entity.type
_entity.pdbx_description
1 polymer ?
#
loop_
_entity_poly.entity_id
_entity_poly.type
_entity_poly.pdbx_seq_one_letter_code
_entity_poly.pdbx_strand_id
1 'polypeptide(L)'
;GAAFSHSLSSGLSTALAVLCHELPHELGDLAVLLKAGTSPRSILLLNLLSALLSGLGTVVGTTVGQTSSHLTPWILTITAGVFLYVALADMLPEVLRGALTPGEATWGRFLLQNLGFLLGSSIMVAIAMAEGHIQE
;
A
#
# COMPACT_ATOMS: atom_id res chain seq x y z
N GLY A 1 4.32 -6.79 -10.26
CA GLY A 1 4.13 -7.62 -11.49
C GLY A 1 4.25 -6.79 -12.74
N ALA A 2 3.17 -6.15 -13.19
CA ALA A 2 3.12 -5.45 -14.49
C ALA A 2 4.23 -4.41 -14.72
N ALA A 3 4.66 -3.66 -13.69
CA ALA A 3 5.77 -2.70 -13.82
C ALA A 3 7.11 -3.33 -14.27
N PHE A 4 7.34 -4.62 -13.99
CA PHE A 4 8.54 -5.35 -14.44
C PHE A 4 8.54 -5.64 -15.94
N SER A 5 7.43 -5.45 -16.66
CA SER A 5 7.40 -5.66 -18.11
C SER A 5 8.08 -4.54 -18.89
N HIS A 6 8.20 -3.34 -18.32
CA HIS A 6 8.89 -2.21 -18.95
C HIS A 6 10.40 -2.28 -18.77
N SER A 7 10.87 -2.40 -17.52
CA SER A 7 12.29 -2.57 -17.21
C SER A 7 12.46 -3.15 -15.80
N LEU A 8 13.59 -3.80 -15.55
CA LEU A 8 13.93 -4.29 -14.22
C LEU A 8 14.07 -3.14 -13.21
N SER A 9 14.62 -1.99 -13.64
CA SER A 9 14.80 -0.80 -12.81
C SER A 9 13.45 -0.21 -12.36
N SER A 10 12.52 0.00 -13.29
CA SER A 10 11.18 0.52 -12.96
C SER A 10 10.38 -0.50 -12.13
N GLY A 11 10.45 -1.78 -12.46
CA GLY A 11 9.82 -2.83 -11.66
C GLY A 11 10.33 -2.87 -10.21
N LEU A 12 11.64 -2.76 -9.99
CA LEU A 12 12.25 -2.69 -8.66
C LEU A 12 11.87 -1.40 -7.93
N SER A 13 11.89 -0.25 -8.61
CA SER A 13 11.47 1.04 -8.05
C SER A 13 10.02 0.99 -7.56
N THR A 14 9.10 0.54 -8.42
CA THR A 14 7.68 0.38 -8.07
C THR A 14 7.51 -0.63 -6.92
N ALA A 15 8.25 -1.74 -6.90
CA ALA A 15 8.17 -2.72 -5.82
C ALA A 15 8.66 -2.16 -4.48
N LEU A 16 9.75 -1.39 -4.47
CA LEU A 16 10.25 -0.70 -3.27
C LEU A 16 9.27 0.37 -2.79
N ALA A 17 8.70 1.15 -3.72
CA ALA A 17 7.67 2.13 -3.42
C ALA A 17 6.50 1.46 -2.71
N VAL A 18 5.99 0.35 -3.28
CA VAL A 18 4.88 -0.42 -2.72
C VAL A 18 5.23 -0.96 -1.33
N LEU A 19 6.40 -1.57 -1.18
CA LEU A 19 6.88 -2.08 0.10
C LEU A 19 6.91 -0.99 1.19
N CYS A 20 7.38 0.22 0.86
CA CYS A 20 7.50 1.31 1.83
C CYS A 20 6.15 1.79 2.37
N HIS A 21 5.04 1.67 1.62
CA HIS A 21 3.71 2.08 2.09
C HIS A 21 2.85 0.91 2.60
N GLU A 22 3.09 -0.32 2.13
CA GLU A 22 2.41 -1.52 2.63
C GLU A 22 2.97 -2.00 3.97
N LEU A 23 4.29 -1.86 4.21
CA LEU A 23 4.89 -2.29 5.48
C LEU A 23 4.26 -1.59 6.71
N PRO A 24 4.07 -0.26 6.74
CA PRO A 24 3.34 0.40 7.82
C PRO A 24 1.87 -0.05 7.92
N HIS A 25 1.24 -0.30 6.78
CA HIS A 25 -0.16 -0.73 6.70
C HIS A 25 -0.35 -2.11 7.34
N GLU A 26 0.44 -3.12 6.94
CA GLU A 26 0.40 -4.46 7.50
C GLU A 26 0.74 -4.49 9.00
N LEU A 27 1.69 -3.66 9.46
CA LEU A 27 2.01 -3.53 10.88
C LEU A 27 0.83 -2.94 11.69
N GLY A 28 0.08 -2.01 11.09
CA GLY A 28 -1.16 -1.47 11.65
C GLY A 28 -2.23 -2.55 11.79
N ASP A 29 -2.48 -3.30 10.73
CA ASP A 29 -3.45 -4.40 10.72
C ASP A 29 -3.09 -5.48 11.74
N LEU A 30 -1.80 -5.84 11.82
CA LEU A 30 -1.27 -6.75 12.83
C LEU A 30 -1.57 -6.25 14.25
N ALA A 31 -1.32 -4.96 14.52
CA ALA A 31 -1.58 -4.37 15.83
C ALA A 31 -3.09 -4.39 16.19
N VAL A 32 -3.97 -4.12 15.23
CA VAL A 32 -5.43 -4.20 15.41
C VAL A 32 -5.88 -5.63 15.69
N LEU A 33 -5.41 -6.61 14.91
CA LEU A 33 -5.77 -8.02 15.08
C LEU A 33 -5.28 -8.61 16.40
N LEU A 34 -4.08 -8.21 16.85
CA LEU A 34 -3.56 -8.57 18.17
C LEU A 34 -4.40 -7.97 19.29
N LYS A 35 -4.79 -6.68 19.17
CA LYS A 35 -5.68 -6.02 20.13
C LYS A 35 -7.08 -6.65 20.18
N ALA A 36 -7.56 -7.18 19.05
CA ALA A 36 -8.82 -7.93 18.95
C ALA A 36 -8.76 -9.34 19.56
N GLY A 37 -7.60 -9.80 20.04
CA GLY A 37 -7.44 -11.12 20.66
C GLY A 37 -7.28 -12.28 19.66
N THR A 38 -6.97 -11.98 18.41
CA THR A 38 -6.76 -13.00 17.37
C THR A 38 -5.53 -13.83 17.69
N SER A 39 -5.62 -15.16 17.55
CA SER A 39 -4.48 -16.04 17.86
C SER A 39 -3.29 -15.77 16.91
N PRO A 40 -2.03 -15.73 17.40
CA PRO A 40 -0.85 -15.46 16.57
C PRO A 40 -0.69 -16.41 15.38
N ARG A 41 -1.14 -17.66 15.52
CA ARG A 41 -1.10 -18.66 14.44
C ARG A 41 -2.03 -18.29 13.30
N SER A 42 -3.23 -17.78 13.60
CA SER A 42 -4.18 -17.36 12.57
C SER A 42 -3.66 -16.14 11.81
N ILE A 43 -3.09 -15.18 12.53
CA ILE A 43 -2.47 -13.99 11.92
C ILE A 43 -1.34 -14.40 10.96
N LEU A 44 -0.46 -15.32 11.40
CA LEU A 44 0.63 -15.82 10.56
C LEU A 44 0.13 -16.55 9.30
N LEU A 45 -0.93 -17.35 9.42
CA LEU A 45 -1.53 -18.05 8.27
C LEU A 45 -2.16 -17.08 7.28
N LEU A 46 -2.85 -16.03 7.75
CA LEU A 46 -3.43 -15.00 6.89
C LEU A 46 -2.35 -14.21 6.15
N ASN A 47 -1.25 -13.86 6.83
CA ASN A 47 -0.12 -13.20 6.19
C ASN A 47 0.53 -14.12 5.14
N LEU A 48 0.77 -15.39 5.48
CA LEU A 48 1.34 -16.36 4.54
C LEU A 48 0.46 -16.53 3.29
N LEU A 49 -0.87 -16.62 3.46
CA LEU A 49 -1.79 -16.71 2.34
C LEU A 49 -1.74 -15.45 1.47
N SER A 50 -1.69 -14.27 2.10
CA SER A 50 -1.58 -12.98 1.39
C SER A 50 -0.27 -12.89 0.60
N ALA A 51 0.85 -13.32 1.19
CA ALA A 51 2.15 -13.38 0.52
C ALA A 51 2.13 -14.33 -0.69
N LEU A 52 1.48 -15.48 -0.59
CA LEU A 52 1.31 -16.43 -1.71
C LEU A 52 0.48 -15.82 -2.84
N LEU A 53 -0.64 -15.16 -2.51
CA LEU A 53 -1.49 -14.47 -3.48
C LEU A 53 -0.73 -13.32 -4.18
N SER A 54 0.05 -12.55 -3.42
CA SER A 54 0.91 -11.49 -3.97
C SER A 54 1.99 -12.03 -4.91
N GLY A 55 2.61 -13.16 -4.54
CA GLY A 55 3.56 -13.88 -5.41
C GLY A 55 2.91 -14.32 -6.73
N LEU A 56 1.72 -14.94 -6.66
CA LEU A 56 0.97 -15.34 -7.84
C LEU A 56 0.58 -14.14 -8.71
N GLY A 57 0.06 -13.06 -8.11
CA GLY A 57 -0.29 -11.82 -8.80
C GLY A 57 0.93 -11.16 -9.47
N THR A 58 2.12 -11.28 -8.87
CA THR A 58 3.36 -10.80 -9.47
C THR A 58 3.73 -11.59 -10.71
N VAL A 59 3.69 -12.93 -10.66
CA VAL A 59 3.96 -13.78 -11.83
C VAL A 59 2.97 -13.48 -12.97
N VAL A 60 1.67 -13.46 -12.66
CA VAL A 60 0.61 -13.16 -13.64
C VAL A 60 0.77 -11.75 -14.22
N GLY A 61 1.01 -10.75 -13.37
CA GLY A 61 1.17 -9.37 -13.83
C GLY A 61 2.37 -9.19 -14.76
N THR A 62 3.49 -9.87 -14.49
CA THR A 62 4.68 -9.80 -15.35
C THR A 62 4.45 -10.50 -16.69
N THR A 63 3.85 -11.69 -16.71
CA THR A 63 3.60 -12.44 -17.95
C THR A 63 2.59 -11.74 -18.85
N VAL A 64 1.51 -11.20 -18.28
CA VAL A 64 0.52 -10.39 -19.02
C VAL A 64 1.15 -9.10 -19.53
N GLY A 65 1.94 -8.41 -18.71
CA GLY A 65 2.62 -7.19 -19.12
C GLY A 65 3.62 -7.39 -20.26
N GLN A 66 4.29 -8.55 -20.33
CA GLN A 66 5.21 -8.90 -21.41
C GLN A 66 4.49 -9.31 -22.71
N THR A 67 3.39 -10.06 -22.59
CA THR A 67 2.64 -10.58 -23.76
C THR A 67 1.72 -9.54 -24.37
N SER A 68 1.26 -8.57 -23.57
CA SER A 68 0.24 -7.60 -23.98
C SER A 68 0.53 -6.23 -23.39
N SER A 69 1.53 -5.54 -23.96
CA SER A 69 1.96 -4.21 -23.53
C SER A 69 0.84 -3.16 -23.50
N HIS A 70 -0.18 -3.30 -24.36
CA HIS A 70 -1.37 -2.44 -24.36
C HIS A 70 -2.26 -2.59 -23.11
N LEU A 71 -2.18 -3.71 -22.38
CA LEU A 71 -2.96 -3.96 -21.17
C LEU A 71 -2.29 -3.40 -19.91
N THR A 72 -0.98 -3.18 -19.92
CA THR A 72 -0.24 -2.65 -18.77
C THR A 72 -0.85 -1.36 -18.21
N PRO A 73 -1.20 -0.32 -19.00
CA PRO A 73 -1.80 0.90 -18.47
C PRO A 73 -3.18 0.68 -17.85
N TRP A 74 -3.98 -0.24 -18.42
CA TRP A 74 -5.30 -0.59 -17.88
C TRP A 74 -5.19 -1.29 -16.53
N ILE A 75 -4.25 -2.25 -16.41
CA ILE A 75 -3.95 -2.92 -15.15
C ILE A 75 -3.52 -1.89 -14.09
N LEU A 76 -2.60 -0.99 -14.43
CA LEU A 76 -2.14 0.05 -13.50
C LEU A 76 -3.27 1.01 -13.09
N THR A 77 -4.17 1.38 -14.01
CA THR A 77 -5.33 2.23 -13.70
C THR A 77 -6.30 1.53 -12.74
N ILE A 78 -6.56 0.25 -12.96
CA ILE A 78 -7.40 -0.56 -12.06
C ILE A 78 -6.72 -0.67 -10.69
N THR A 79 -5.42 -0.96 -10.63
CA THR A 79 -4.66 -1.03 -9.38
C THR A 79 -4.72 0.29 -8.61
N ALA A 80 -4.53 1.42 -9.28
CA ALA A 80 -4.66 2.74 -8.65
C ALA A 80 -6.06 2.98 -8.07
N GLY A 81 -7.11 2.56 -8.79
CA GLY A 81 -8.49 2.63 -8.31
C GLY A 81 -8.75 1.76 -7.07
N VAL A 82 -8.21 0.55 -7.04
CA VAL A 82 -8.33 -0.35 -5.87
C VAL A 82 -7.62 0.23 -4.65
N PHE A 83 -6.42 0.77 -4.80
CA PHE A 83 -5.70 1.43 -3.69
C PHE A 83 -6.44 2.67 -3.19
N LEU A 84 -7.02 3.47 -4.09
CA LEU A 84 -7.85 4.60 -3.68
C LEU A 84 -9.10 4.12 -2.90
N TYR A 85 -9.75 3.04 -3.36
CA TYR A 85 -10.89 2.45 -2.65
C TYR A 85 -10.50 1.98 -1.25
N VAL A 86 -9.43 1.20 -1.10
CA VAL A 86 -8.95 0.72 0.21
C VAL A 86 -8.59 1.88 1.13
N ALA A 87 -7.90 2.91 0.62
CA ALA A 87 -7.54 4.10 1.39
C ALA A 87 -8.78 4.83 1.93
N LEU A 88 -9.85 4.93 1.13
CA LEU A 88 -11.08 5.64 1.51
C LEU A 88 -12.06 4.78 2.32
N ALA A 89 -12.19 3.50 2.01
CA ALA A 89 -13.17 2.59 2.60
C ALA A 89 -12.68 1.93 3.88
N ASP A 90 -11.38 1.61 3.98
CA ASP A 90 -10.82 0.87 5.12
C ASP A 90 -10.03 1.80 6.04
N MET A 91 -9.06 2.54 5.49
CA MET A 91 -8.14 3.35 6.31
C MET A 91 -8.78 4.63 6.87
N LEU A 92 -9.52 5.38 6.05
CA LEU A 92 -10.13 6.65 6.49
C LEU A 92 -11.13 6.48 7.66
N PRO A 93 -12.03 5.47 7.69
CA PRO A 93 -12.91 5.27 8.83
C PRO A 93 -12.17 4.92 10.13
N GLU A 94 -11.08 4.16 10.06
CA GLU A 94 -10.31 3.75 11.25
C GLU A 94 -9.58 4.94 11.88
N VAL A 95 -8.99 5.79 11.04
CA VAL A 95 -8.38 7.09 11.39
C VAL A 95 -9.38 8.00 12.10
N LEU A 96 -10.63 8.05 11.63
CA LEU A 96 -11.71 8.83 12.22
C LEU A 96 -12.24 8.22 13.53
N ARG A 97 -12.35 6.89 13.63
CA ARG A 97 -12.79 6.21 14.88
C ARG A 97 -11.82 6.45 16.02
N GLY A 98 -10.51 6.44 15.76
CA GLY A 98 -9.49 6.79 16.74
C GLY A 98 -9.66 8.20 17.31
N ALA A 99 -10.09 9.16 16.48
CA ALA A 99 -10.28 10.57 16.86
C ALA A 99 -11.52 10.81 17.75
N LEU A 100 -12.50 9.91 17.74
CA LEU A 100 -13.77 10.04 18.49
C LEU A 100 -13.69 9.54 19.94
N THR A 101 -12.54 9.00 20.37
CA THR A 101 -12.35 8.56 21.76
C THR A 101 -12.23 9.76 22.73
N PRO A 102 -13.19 9.98 23.64
CA PRO A 102 -13.22 11.17 24.50
C PRO A 102 -12.15 11.05 25.60
N GLY A 103 -11.19 11.99 25.66
CA GLY A 103 -10.26 12.07 26.80
C GLY A 103 -8.89 12.72 26.59
N GLU A 104 -8.36 12.83 25.37
CA GLU A 104 -7.06 13.49 25.12
C GLU A 104 -7.17 14.62 24.08
N ALA A 105 -6.21 15.55 24.12
CA ALA A 105 -6.17 16.79 23.33
C ALA A 105 -6.49 16.57 21.84
N THR A 106 -7.76 16.77 21.49
CA THR A 106 -8.33 16.61 20.13
C THR A 106 -7.54 17.37 19.07
N TRP A 107 -6.99 18.54 19.45
CA TRP A 107 -6.19 19.37 18.55
C TRP A 107 -4.81 18.77 18.22
N GLY A 108 -4.13 18.17 19.21
CA GLY A 108 -2.81 17.57 19.00
C GLY A 108 -2.86 16.36 18.07
N ARG A 109 -3.89 15.52 18.23
CA ARG A 109 -4.12 14.35 17.36
C ARG A 109 -4.50 14.78 15.94
N PHE A 110 -5.34 15.80 15.79
CA PHE A 110 -5.67 16.36 14.48
C PHE A 110 -4.43 16.86 13.74
N LEU A 111 -3.55 17.62 14.42
CA LEU A 111 -2.30 18.10 13.84
C LEU A 111 -1.38 16.93 13.46
N LEU A 112 -1.20 15.95 14.36
CA LEU A 112 -0.35 14.79 14.09
C LEU A 112 -0.86 13.96 12.90
N GLN A 113 -2.17 13.83 12.75
CA GLN A 113 -2.81 13.07 11.68
C GLN A 113 -2.67 13.77 10.32
N ASN A 114 -2.87 15.10 10.28
CA ASN A 114 -2.58 15.88 9.07
C ASN A 114 -1.09 15.87 8.73
N LEU A 115 -0.21 15.95 9.73
CA LEU A 115 1.24 15.88 9.52
C LEU A 115 1.65 14.52 8.96
N GLY A 116 1.10 13.43 9.50
CA GLY A 116 1.33 12.07 9.02
C GLY A 116 0.83 11.86 7.59
N PHE A 117 -0.35 12.38 7.26
CA PHE A 117 -0.89 12.34 5.90
C PHE A 117 -0.02 13.13 4.92
N LEU A 118 0.38 14.36 5.29
CA LEU A 118 1.27 15.19 4.47
C LEU A 118 2.64 14.54 4.28
N LEU A 119 3.19 13.95 5.33
CA LEU A 119 4.48 13.25 5.27
C LEU A 119 4.40 12.02 4.37
N GLY A 120 3.36 11.18 4.51
CA GLY A 120 3.13 10.03 3.64
C GLY A 120 2.93 10.44 2.17
N SER A 121 2.10 11.47 1.93
CA SER A 121 1.90 12.02 0.58
C SER A 121 3.20 12.57 -0.01
N SER A 122 4.01 13.27 0.79
CA SER A 122 5.31 13.81 0.36
C SER A 122 6.30 12.71 0.00
N ILE A 123 6.35 11.62 0.79
CA ILE A 123 7.19 10.46 0.49
C ILE A 123 6.76 9.81 -0.83
N MET A 124 5.46 9.62 -1.06
CA MET A 124 4.96 9.05 -2.31
C MET A 124 5.28 9.92 -3.53
N VAL A 125 5.12 11.24 -3.40
CA VAL A 125 5.50 12.20 -4.47
C VAL A 125 7.01 12.17 -4.71
N ALA A 126 7.83 12.14 -3.65
CA ALA A 126 9.28 12.08 -3.78
C ALA A 126 9.75 10.80 -4.50
N ILE A 127 9.13 9.66 -4.19
CA ILE A 127 9.41 8.39 -4.89
C ILE A 127 8.99 8.48 -6.36
N ALA A 128 7.80 9.03 -6.65
CA ALA A 128 7.35 9.21 -8.02
C ALA A 128 8.26 10.15 -8.83
N MET A 129 8.75 11.23 -8.23
CA MET A 129 9.71 12.14 -8.85
C MET A 129 11.07 11.48 -9.08
N ALA A 130 11.54 10.65 -8.14
CA ALA A 130 12.77 9.89 -8.29
C ALA A 130 12.65 8.86 -9.43
N GLU A 131 11.50 8.20 -9.59
CA GLU A 131 11.25 7.26 -10.68
C GLU A 131 11.21 7.97 -12.04
N GLY A 132 10.59 9.15 -12.13
CA GLY A 132 10.59 9.97 -13.34
C GLY A 132 11.98 10.44 -13.78
N HIS A 133 12.92 10.62 -12.85
CA HIS A 133 14.31 10.95 -13.16
C HIS A 133 15.16 9.75 -13.62
N ILE A 134 14.69 8.51 -13.41
CA ILE A 134 15.39 7.27 -13.79
C ILE A 134 14.97 6.78 -15.19
N GLN A 135 13.89 7.34 -15.76
CA GLN A 135 13.38 7.00 -17.09
C GLN A 135 13.91 7.89 -18.24
N GLU A 136 14.71 8.91 -17.96
CA GLU A 136 15.52 9.66 -18.95
C GLU A 136 16.96 9.12 -19.02
#